data_AF-A0A7J6R864-F1
#
_entry.id   AF-A0A7J6R864-F1
#
_cell.length_a   1.000
_cell.length_b   1.000
_cell.length_c   1.000
_cell.angle_alpha   90.00
_cell.angle_beta   90.00
_cell.angle_gamma   90.00
#
_symmetry.space_group_name_H-M   'P 1'
#
loop_
_entity.id
_entity.type
_entity.pdbx_description
1 polymer ?
#
loop_
_entity_poly.entity_id
_entity_poly.type
_entity_poly.pdbx_seq_one_letter_code
_entity_poly.pdbx_strand_id
1 'polypeptide(L)'
;SVILMMNEKFRTCTFQPWDSLTASTDDSQKIDAFFQRVFKLTDLEVREKAMWIQFLDNAFLSLEVDAVCQSCLRLVGLPSWMTLSDSYREFALREAQTRVQKRFKSMKKKYSDAEPG
;
A
#
# COMPACT_ATOMS: atom_id res chain seq x y z
N SER A 1 -7.54 16.51 5.41
CA SER A 1 -6.53 17.58 5.56
C SER A 1 -5.09 17.06 5.42
N VAL A 2 -4.67 16.00 6.12
CA VAL A 2 -3.28 15.48 6.08
C VAL A 2 -2.78 15.14 4.66
N ILE A 3 -3.58 14.40 3.87
CA ILE A 3 -3.29 14.10 2.44
C ILE A 3 -2.97 15.37 1.64
N LEU A 4 -3.77 16.42 1.85
CA LEU A 4 -3.66 17.70 1.16
C LEU A 4 -2.36 18.42 1.54
N MET A 5 -2.02 18.44 2.84
CA MET A 5 -0.78 19.03 3.33
C MET A 5 0.46 18.27 2.84
N MET A 6 0.39 16.95 2.78
CA MET A 6 1.47 16.12 2.24
C MET A 6 1.69 16.43 0.75
N ASN A 7 0.62 16.45 -0.04
CA ASN A 7 0.71 16.81 -1.45
C ASN A 7 1.30 18.22 -1.65
N GLU A 8 0.94 19.17 -0.79
CA GLU A 8 1.49 20.52 -0.84
C GLU A 8 2.99 20.54 -0.54
N LYS A 9 3.46 19.78 0.46
CA LYS A 9 4.90 19.64 0.76
C LYS A 9 5.69 19.08 -0.44
N PHE A 10 5.12 18.08 -1.11
CA PHE A 10 5.68 17.54 -2.35
C PHE A 10 5.69 18.58 -3.47
N ARG A 11 4.59 19.34 -3.63
CA ARG A 11 4.47 20.41 -4.63
C ARG A 11 5.50 21.53 -4.43
N THR A 12 5.81 21.87 -3.19
CA THR A 12 6.81 22.90 -2.85
C THR A 12 8.25 22.38 -2.82
N CYS A 13 8.48 21.12 -3.21
CA CYS A 13 9.80 20.48 -3.20
C CYS A 13 10.52 20.62 -1.85
N THR A 14 9.79 20.51 -0.73
CA THR A 14 10.41 20.56 0.59
C THR A 14 11.37 19.37 0.75
N PHE A 15 12.58 19.63 1.26
CA PHE A 15 13.51 18.55 1.61
C PHE A 15 12.85 17.69 2.70
N GLN A 16 12.59 16.41 2.37
CA GLN A 16 12.01 15.40 3.25
C GLN A 16 10.53 15.65 3.66
N PRO A 17 9.57 15.49 2.73
CA PRO A 17 8.14 15.72 3.02
C PRO A 17 7.59 14.78 4.10
N TRP A 18 8.17 13.59 4.24
CA TRP A 18 7.74 12.57 5.21
C TRP A 18 8.22 12.83 6.63
N ASP A 19 9.24 13.66 6.84
CA ASP A 19 9.82 13.91 8.16
C ASP A 19 8.79 14.49 9.13
N SER A 20 7.83 15.28 8.64
CA SER A 20 6.75 15.78 9.50
C SER A 20 5.81 14.69 10.02
N LEU A 21 5.76 13.53 9.34
CA LEU A 21 4.95 12.37 9.72
C LEU A 21 5.78 11.33 10.48
N THR A 22 7.09 11.24 10.21
CA THR A 22 8.00 10.24 10.79
C THR A 22 8.78 10.77 11.99
N ALA A 23 9.13 12.06 12.05
CA ALA A 23 9.98 12.63 13.10
C ALA A 23 9.27 12.81 14.45
N SER A 24 7.93 12.88 14.48
CA SER A 24 7.17 13.10 15.71
C SER A 24 6.83 11.82 16.48
N THR A 25 7.24 10.64 16.03
CA THR A 25 6.61 9.40 16.50
C THR A 25 7.60 8.25 16.73
N ASP A 26 7.75 7.89 18.01
CA ASP A 26 8.16 6.56 18.50
C ASP A 26 7.21 5.42 18.05
N ASP A 27 6.09 5.73 17.36
CA ASP A 27 5.08 4.76 16.95
C ASP A 27 4.99 4.60 15.43
N SER A 28 5.78 3.69 14.86
CA SER A 28 5.55 3.13 13.51
C SER A 28 4.09 2.68 13.31
N GLN A 29 3.42 2.26 14.38
CA GLN A 29 2.01 1.88 14.41
C GLN A 29 1.05 3.00 13.98
N LYS A 30 1.36 4.27 14.26
CA LYS A 30 0.49 5.40 13.89
C LYS A 30 0.53 5.68 12.39
N ILE A 31 1.70 5.59 11.78
CA ILE A 31 1.87 5.68 10.32
C ILE A 31 1.13 4.52 9.67
N ASP A 32 1.29 3.32 10.21
CA ASP A 32 0.61 2.13 9.72
C ASP A 32 -0.92 2.31 9.73
N ALA A 33 -1.48 2.71 10.87
CA ALA A 33 -2.91 2.97 11.02
C ALA A 33 -3.41 4.11 10.12
N PHE A 34 -2.59 5.14 9.89
CA PHE A 34 -2.90 6.21 8.95
C PHE A 34 -3.02 5.67 7.52
N PHE A 35 -2.03 4.92 7.03
CA PHE A 35 -2.08 4.34 5.69
C PHE A 35 -3.24 3.36 5.54
N GLN A 36 -3.53 2.53 6.56
CA GLN A 36 -4.70 1.65 6.53
C GLN A 36 -6.02 2.42 6.37
N ARG A 37 -6.16 3.58 7.03
CA ARG A 37 -7.32 4.45 6.84
C ARG A 37 -7.34 5.06 5.45
N VAL A 38 -6.20 5.54 4.95
CA VAL A 38 -6.07 6.12 3.60
C VAL A 38 -6.47 5.11 2.52
N PHE A 39 -6.07 3.84 2.64
CA PHE A 39 -6.41 2.81 1.65
C PHE A 39 -7.88 2.39 1.70
N LYS A 40 -8.56 2.62 2.83
CA LYS A 40 -9.99 2.32 3.02
C LYS A 40 -10.91 3.51 2.72
N LEU A 41 -10.35 4.64 2.29
CA LEU A 41 -11.17 5.78 1.88
C LEU A 41 -12.03 5.39 0.68
N THR A 42 -13.33 5.61 0.83
CA THR A 42 -14.39 5.34 -0.15
C THR A 42 -15.25 6.60 -0.26
N ASP A 43 -16.12 6.66 -1.28
CA ASP A 43 -17.08 7.76 -1.47
C ASP A 43 -16.49 9.17 -1.57
N LEU A 44 -15.30 9.29 -2.16
CA LEU A 44 -14.63 10.57 -2.42
C LEU A 44 -15.24 11.29 -3.62
N GLU A 45 -15.39 12.61 -3.52
CA GLU A 45 -15.71 13.44 -4.69
C GLU A 45 -14.57 13.38 -5.72
N VAL A 46 -14.85 13.73 -6.98
CA VAL A 46 -13.86 13.67 -8.07
C VAL A 46 -12.57 14.42 -7.73
N ARG A 47 -12.69 15.60 -7.11
CA ARG A 47 -11.55 16.42 -6.71
C ARG A 47 -10.76 15.76 -5.57
N GLU A 48 -11.44 15.18 -4.59
CA GLU A 48 -10.82 14.49 -3.47
C GLU A 48 -10.12 13.22 -3.92
N LYS A 49 -10.73 12.49 -4.85
CA LYS A 49 -10.13 11.31 -5.48
C LYS A 49 -8.83 11.66 -6.21
N ALA A 50 -8.78 12.78 -6.94
CA ALA A 50 -7.55 13.23 -7.58
C ALA A 50 -6.44 13.53 -6.55
N MET A 51 -6.78 14.21 -5.44
CA MET A 51 -5.82 14.48 -4.37
C MET A 51 -5.36 13.20 -3.66
N TRP A 52 -6.26 12.25 -3.46
CA TRP A 52 -5.96 10.95 -2.88
C TRP A 52 -5.02 10.14 -3.79
N ILE A 53 -5.28 10.09 -5.10
CA ILE A 53 -4.40 9.44 -6.08
C ILE A 53 -3.02 10.10 -6.08
N GLN A 54 -2.93 11.42 -6.09
CA GLN A 54 -1.64 12.13 -6.03
C GLN A 54 -0.85 11.77 -4.77
N PHE A 55 -1.53 11.61 -3.64
CA PHE A 55 -0.88 11.19 -2.40
C PHE A 55 -0.36 9.77 -2.49
N LEU A 56 -1.13 8.84 -3.08
CA LEU A 56 -0.68 7.47 -3.31
C LEU A 56 0.53 7.43 -4.24
N ASP A 57 0.53 8.22 -5.31
CA ASP A 57 1.66 8.34 -6.24
C ASP A 57 2.93 8.79 -5.49
N ASN A 58 2.82 9.87 -4.71
CA ASN A 58 3.90 10.35 -3.85
C ASN A 58 4.39 9.27 -2.87
N ALA A 59 3.48 8.45 -2.31
CA ALA A 59 3.85 7.38 -1.40
C ALA A 59 4.57 6.21 -2.09
N PHE A 60 4.14 5.83 -3.30
CA PHE A 60 4.79 4.79 -4.10
C PHE A 60 6.11 5.25 -4.74
N LEU A 61 6.31 6.57 -4.91
CA LEU A 61 7.59 7.14 -5.33
C LEU A 61 8.59 7.29 -4.18
N SER A 62 8.16 7.14 -2.92
CA SER A 62 8.99 7.30 -1.72
C SER A 62 9.25 5.98 -0.98
N LEU A 63 9.47 4.89 -1.71
CA LEU A 63 9.73 3.56 -1.11
C LEU A 63 11.09 3.45 -0.42
N GLU A 64 11.97 4.43 -0.57
CA GLU A 64 13.20 4.58 0.21
C GLU A 64 12.93 4.93 1.69
N VAL A 65 11.73 5.42 2.01
CA VAL A 65 11.31 5.70 3.38
C VAL A 65 10.69 4.43 3.97
N ASP A 66 11.40 3.77 4.88
CA ASP A 66 11.03 2.45 5.43
C ASP A 66 9.57 2.34 5.90
N ALA A 67 9.07 3.33 6.65
CA ALA A 67 7.70 3.33 7.17
C ALA A 67 6.63 3.41 6.06
N VAL A 68 6.92 4.17 5.00
CA VAL A 68 6.06 4.30 3.82
C VAL A 68 6.13 3.01 3.01
N CYS A 69 7.32 2.48 2.79
CA CYS A 69 7.57 1.24 2.07
C CYS A 69 6.82 0.06 2.67
N GLN A 70 6.95 -0.14 3.99
CA GLN A 70 6.23 -1.19 4.71
C GLN A 70 4.71 -1.07 4.56
N SER A 71 4.19 0.17 4.55
CA SER A 71 2.77 0.42 4.38
C SER A 71 2.29 0.10 2.96
N CYS A 72 3.01 0.59 1.94
CA CYS A 72 2.68 0.45 0.53
C CYS A 72 2.86 -0.98 0.00
N LEU A 73 3.94 -1.68 0.38
CA LEU A 73 4.24 -3.03 -0.14
C LEU A 73 3.21 -4.09 0.26
N ARG A 74 2.39 -3.84 1.30
CA ARG A 74 1.26 -4.70 1.63
C ARG A 74 0.19 -4.73 0.54
N LEU A 75 0.02 -3.63 -0.19
CA LEU A 75 -0.97 -3.54 -1.28
C LEU A 75 -0.52 -4.27 -2.54
N VAL A 76 0.78 -4.24 -2.84
CA VAL A 76 1.35 -4.78 -4.08
C VAL A 76 2.02 -6.14 -3.89
N GLY A 77 1.93 -6.71 -2.69
CA GLY A 77 2.50 -8.01 -2.37
C GLY A 77 1.76 -9.18 -3.03
N LEU A 78 2.33 -10.38 -2.88
CA LEU A 78 1.75 -11.63 -3.36
C LEU A 78 0.27 -11.89 -2.94
N PRO A 79 -0.26 -11.39 -1.79
CA PRO A 79 -1.68 -11.49 -1.48
C PRO A 79 -2.61 -10.81 -2.51
N SER A 80 -2.15 -9.72 -3.15
CA SER A 80 -2.92 -9.03 -4.19
C SER A 80 -3.26 -9.94 -5.37
N TRP A 81 -2.47 -11.00 -5.60
CA TRP A 81 -2.72 -11.94 -6.69
C TRP A 81 -4.02 -12.73 -6.50
N MET A 82 -4.59 -12.75 -5.29
CA MET A 82 -5.90 -13.36 -5.04
C MET A 82 -7.04 -12.65 -5.80
N THR A 83 -6.88 -11.36 -6.13
CA THR A 83 -7.88 -10.59 -6.89
C THR A 83 -7.74 -10.73 -8.40
N LEU A 84 -6.65 -11.35 -8.88
CA LEU A 84 -6.47 -11.66 -10.30
C LEU A 84 -7.45 -12.74 -10.75
N SER A 85 -7.84 -12.67 -12.03
CA SER A 85 -8.60 -13.74 -12.67
C SER A 85 -7.83 -15.06 -12.62
N ASP A 86 -8.55 -16.17 -12.49
CA ASP A 86 -7.94 -17.49 -12.30
C ASP A 86 -6.96 -17.85 -13.42
N SER A 87 -7.33 -17.57 -14.67
CA SER A 87 -6.49 -17.83 -15.85
C SER A 87 -5.19 -17.01 -15.83
N TYR A 88 -5.28 -15.70 -15.53
CA TYR A 88 -4.11 -14.83 -15.48
C TYR A 88 -3.21 -15.18 -14.29
N ARG A 89 -3.81 -15.53 -13.15
CA ARG A 89 -3.08 -15.94 -11.95
C ARG A 89 -2.32 -17.24 -12.18
N GLU A 90 -2.92 -18.23 -12.84
CA GLU A 90 -2.23 -19.45 -13.22
C GLU A 90 -1.06 -19.19 -14.15
N PHE A 91 -1.26 -18.36 -15.18
CA PHE A 91 -0.20 -17.93 -16.09
C PHE A 91 0.96 -17.27 -15.33
N ALA A 92 0.66 -16.26 -14.51
CA ALA A 92 1.66 -15.54 -13.72
C ALA A 92 2.41 -16.46 -12.74
N LEU A 93 1.73 -17.43 -12.13
CA LEU A 93 2.36 -18.40 -11.23
C LEU A 93 3.26 -19.39 -11.98
N ARG A 94 2.90 -19.81 -13.20
CA ARG A 94 3.74 -20.69 -14.02
C ARG A 94 5.05 -19.99 -14.40
N GLU A 95 4.99 -18.72 -14.76
CA GLU A 95 6.15 -17.89 -15.08
C GLU A 95 6.99 -17.50 -13.84
N ALA A 96 6.38 -17.47 -12.65
CA ALA A 96 7.06 -17.11 -11.42
C ALA A 96 8.02 -18.21 -10.93
N GLN A 97 9.04 -17.78 -10.19
CA GLN A 97 9.99 -18.67 -9.51
C GLN A 97 9.29 -19.68 -8.58
N THR A 98 9.82 -20.90 -8.46
CA THR A 98 9.27 -21.98 -7.63
C THR A 98 9.00 -21.57 -6.18
N ARG A 99 9.81 -20.68 -5.61
CA ARG A 99 9.61 -20.15 -4.25
C ARG A 99 8.34 -19.32 -4.12
N VAL A 100 8.01 -18.52 -5.13
CA VAL A 100 6.78 -17.70 -5.19
C VAL A 100 5.56 -18.61 -5.29
N GLN A 101 5.62 -19.63 -6.15
CA GLN A 101 4.54 -20.62 -6.28
C GLN A 101 4.25 -21.33 -4.96
N LYS A 102 5.29 -21.82 -4.27
CA LYS A 102 5.15 -22.46 -2.95
C LYS A 102 4.56 -21.49 -1.93
N ARG A 103 5.05 -20.25 -1.87
CA ARG A 103 4.55 -19.22 -0.95
C ARG A 103 3.09 -18.89 -1.22
N PHE A 104 2.70 -18.78 -2.50
CA PHE A 104 1.32 -18.52 -2.89
C PHE A 104 0.40 -19.67 -2.47
N LYS A 105 0.78 -20.94 -2.69
CA LYS A 105 0.00 -22.10 -2.25
C LYS A 105 -0.19 -22.12 -0.72
N SER A 106 0.90 -21.92 0.03
CA SER A 106 0.84 -21.87 1.50
C SER A 106 -0.03 -20.71 2.01
N MET A 107 0.04 -19.55 1.34
CA MET A 107 -0.79 -18.40 1.65
C MET A 107 -2.27 -18.69 1.35
N LYS A 108 -2.60 -19.17 0.15
CA LYS A 108 -3.98 -19.48 -0.25
C LYS A 108 -4.65 -20.44 0.74
N LYS A 109 -3.92 -21.45 1.23
CA LYS A 109 -4.39 -22.37 2.27
C LYS A 109 -4.73 -21.62 3.57
N LYS A 110 -3.83 -20.77 4.07
CA LYS A 110 -4.07 -19.96 5.29
C LYS A 110 -5.30 -19.04 5.18
N TYR A 111 -5.54 -18.45 4.01
CA TYR A 111 -6.73 -17.62 3.79
C TYR A 111 -8.01 -18.44 3.68
N SER A 112 -7.95 -19.65 3.10
CA SER A 112 -9.09 -20.59 3.05
C SER A 112 -9.45 -21.13 4.43
N ASP A 113 -8.46 -21.33 5.30
CA ASP A 113 -8.66 -21.80 6.68
C ASP A 113 -9.12 -20.67 7.63
N ALA A 114 -9.21 -19.42 7.14
CA ALA A 114 -9.49 -18.22 7.93
C ALA A 114 -10.86 -17.55 7.64
N GLU A 115 -11.85 -18.28 7.10
CA GLU A 115 -13.19 -17.76 6.79
C GLU A 115 -13.96 -17.14 7.99
N PRO A 116 -14.91 -16.21 7.74
CA PRO A 116 -14.70 -14.78 7.59
C PRO A 116 -15.20 -13.98 8.81
N GLY A 117 -14.49 -12.91 9.17
CA GLY A 117 -14.93 -11.89 10.12
C GLY A 117 -15.36 -10.61 9.43
#